data_AF-X1G8A5-F1
#
_entry.id   AF-X1G8A5-F1
#
_cell.length_a   1.000
_cell.length_b   1.000
_cell.length_c   1.000
_cell.angle_alpha   90.00
_cell.angle_beta   90.00
_cell.angle_gamma   90.00
#
_symmetry.space_group_name_H-M   'P 1'
#
loop_
_entity.id
_entity.type
_entity.pdbx_description
1 polymer ?
#
loop_
_entity_poly.entity_id
_entity_poly.type
_entity_poly.pdbx_seq_one_letter_code
_entity_poly.pdbx_strand_id
1 'polypeptide(L)'
;MAGSSLIAGVAQDIAGDKLEIHNLIPPGMCPGHYDVKPSDVETLANSKAFIIHNWQQDKANITGLIEAADNPELIVKVIDVPDAPMVPEVQSEAIDKIAQALSEIDLANSEYYQRR
;
A
#
# COMPACT_ATOMS: atom_id res chain seq x y z
N MET A 1 3.11 5.00 1.66
CA MET A 1 1.65 4.98 1.85
C MET A 1 1.06 3.62 1.45
N ALA A 2 0.00 3.19 2.12
CA ALA A 2 -0.80 1.99 1.80
C ALA A 2 -2.22 2.41 1.39
N GLY A 3 -2.74 1.80 0.31
CA GLY A 3 -4.04 2.15 -0.28
C GLY A 3 -5.26 1.71 0.53
N SER A 4 -5.10 0.81 1.49
CA SER A 4 -6.17 0.39 2.39
C SER A 4 -5.64 -0.07 3.74
N SER A 5 -6.52 -0.11 4.75
CA SER A 5 -6.16 -0.52 6.10
C SER A 5 -5.64 -1.96 6.18
N LEU A 6 -6.03 -2.84 5.25
CA LEU A 6 -5.52 -4.21 5.17
C LEU A 6 -4.02 -4.20 4.82
N ILE A 7 -3.64 -3.52 3.75
CA ILE A 7 -2.23 -3.40 3.35
C ILE A 7 -1.46 -2.68 4.45
N ALA A 8 -2.03 -1.61 5.02
CA ALA A 8 -1.37 -0.86 6.08
C ALA A 8 -1.08 -1.74 7.31
N GLY A 9 -2.04 -2.56 7.75
CA GLY A 9 -1.85 -3.47 8.88
C GLY A 9 -0.76 -4.50 8.63
N VAL A 10 -0.85 -5.21 7.51
CA VAL A 10 0.15 -6.21 7.12
C VAL A 10 1.55 -5.58 6.97
N ALA A 11 1.63 -4.44 6.30
CA ALA A 11 2.90 -3.73 6.12
C ALA A 11 3.49 -3.27 7.45
N GLN A 12 2.65 -2.83 8.40
CA GLN A 12 3.08 -2.41 9.73
C GLN A 12 3.61 -3.59 10.56
N ASP A 13 2.96 -4.76 10.47
CA ASP A 13 3.39 -5.97 11.16
C ASP A 13 4.77 -6.46 10.65
N ILE A 14 4.96 -6.44 9.33
CA ILE A 14 6.21 -6.85 8.67
C ILE A 14 7.30 -5.80 8.92
N ALA A 15 7.05 -4.52 8.63
CA ALA A 15 8.07 -3.48 8.65
C ALA A 15 8.44 -3.04 10.08
N GLY A 16 7.53 -3.15 11.05
CA GLY A 16 7.76 -2.66 12.41
C GLY A 16 8.16 -1.18 12.42
N ASP A 17 9.32 -0.88 12.99
CA ASP A 17 9.87 0.47 13.11
C ASP A 17 10.77 0.89 11.93
N LYS A 18 10.92 0.04 10.90
CA LYS A 18 11.81 0.30 9.76
C LYS A 18 11.23 1.27 8.74
N LEU A 19 9.90 1.36 8.67
CA LEU A 19 9.18 2.23 7.74
C LEU A 19 8.01 2.90 8.46
N GLU A 20 7.76 4.16 8.10
CA GLU A 20 6.54 4.87 8.47
C GLU A 20 5.41 4.51 7.48
N ILE A 21 4.31 3.96 7.99
CA ILE A 21 3.19 3.49 7.17
C ILE A 21 1.98 4.42 7.36
N HIS A 22 1.69 5.22 6.34
CA HIS A 22 0.44 5.98 6.25
C HIS A 22 -0.63 5.19 5.51
N ASN A 23 -1.82 5.11 6.10
CA ASN A 23 -3.00 4.51 5.46
C ASN A 23 -3.83 5.59 4.75
N LEU A 24 -4.11 5.40 3.47
CA LEU A 24 -4.97 6.29 2.70
C LEU A 24 -6.44 6.11 3.07
N ILE A 25 -6.97 4.89 2.92
CA ILE A 25 -8.40 4.63 3.09
C ILE A 25 -8.64 3.98 4.46
N PRO A 26 -9.29 4.69 5.40
CA PRO A 26 -9.50 4.19 6.76
C PRO A 26 -10.44 2.96 6.77
N PRO A 27 -10.36 2.12 7.82
CA PRO A 27 -11.25 0.97 7.95
C PRO A 27 -12.72 1.42 8.02
N GLY A 28 -13.62 0.61 7.45
CA GLY A 28 -15.06 0.89 7.45
C GLY A 28 -15.55 1.84 6.34
N MET A 29 -14.66 2.36 5.50
CA MET A 29 -15.02 3.12 4.29
C MET A 29 -14.91 2.24 3.06
N CYS A 30 -15.91 2.32 2.16
CA CYS A 30 -15.82 1.68 0.86
C CYS A 30 -14.77 2.42 0.00
N PRO A 31 -13.72 1.75 -0.47
CA PRO A 31 -12.63 2.40 -1.21
C PRO A 31 -13.06 3.16 -2.47
N GLY A 32 -14.16 2.74 -3.11
CA GLY A 32 -14.72 3.40 -4.29
C GLY A 32 -15.37 4.76 -4.03
N HIS A 33 -15.62 5.11 -2.76
CA HIS A 33 -16.23 6.39 -2.35
C HIS A 33 -15.34 7.21 -1.43
N TYR A 34 -14.05 6.85 -1.31
CA TYR A 34 -13.13 7.66 -0.53
C TYR A 34 -12.77 8.94 -1.29
N ASP A 35 -13.16 10.08 -0.71
CA ASP A 35 -12.75 11.40 -1.17
C ASP A 35 -11.33 11.70 -0.70
N VAL A 36 -10.40 11.67 -1.66
CA VAL A 36 -8.99 12.02 -1.43
C VAL A 36 -8.87 13.47 -0.99
N LYS A 37 -8.12 13.69 0.09
CA LYS A 37 -7.93 15.01 0.70
C LYS A 37 -6.61 15.64 0.25
N PRO A 38 -6.46 16.97 0.34
CA PRO A 38 -5.17 17.62 0.08
C PRO A 38 -4.01 17.06 0.93
N SER A 39 -4.28 16.68 2.19
CA SER A 39 -3.29 16.04 3.06
C SER A 39 -2.83 14.67 2.53
N ASP A 40 -3.70 13.94 1.84
CA ASP A 40 -3.36 12.65 1.24
C ASP A 40 -2.39 12.85 0.06
N VAL A 41 -2.62 13.90 -0.74
CA VAL A 41 -1.73 14.32 -1.82
C VAL A 41 -0.35 14.67 -1.26
N GLU A 42 -0.29 15.52 -0.23
CA GLU A 42 0.98 15.90 0.42
C GLU A 42 1.71 14.67 1.00
N THR A 43 0.97 13.77 1.65
CA THR A 43 1.55 12.55 2.24
C THR A 43 2.11 11.63 1.14
N LEU A 44 1.42 11.51 0.00
CA LEU A 44 1.88 10.69 -1.12
C LEU A 44 3.08 11.34 -1.83
N ALA A 45 3.05 12.67 -2.01
CA ALA A 45 4.14 13.43 -2.61
C ALA A 45 5.46 13.25 -1.83
N ASN A 46 5.39 13.12 -0.50
CA ASN A 46 6.54 12.87 0.37
C ASN A 46 6.80 11.37 0.63
N SER A 47 5.98 10.46 0.09
CA SER A 47 6.16 9.02 0.26
C SER A 47 7.14 8.44 -0.76
N LYS A 48 7.99 7.51 -0.33
CA LYS A 48 8.85 6.72 -1.24
C LYS A 48 8.05 5.76 -2.12
N ALA A 49 6.97 5.19 -1.58
CA ALA A 49 6.20 4.16 -2.26
C ALA A 49 4.72 4.20 -1.90
N PHE A 50 3.90 3.69 -2.82
CA PHE A 50 2.47 3.49 -2.66
C PHE A 50 2.09 2.05 -3.00
N ILE A 51 1.58 1.33 -2.01
CA ILE A 51 1.18 -0.08 -2.17
C ILE A 51 -0.35 -0.15 -2.22
N ILE A 52 -0.90 -0.69 -3.30
CA ILE A 52 -2.34 -0.76 -3.57
C ILE A 52 -2.76 -2.16 -4.01
N HIS A 53 -4.04 -2.47 -3.90
CA HIS A 53 -4.61 -3.69 -4.50
C HIS A 53 -4.72 -3.57 -6.03
N ASN A 54 -4.73 -4.67 -6.76
CA ASN A 54 -5.00 -4.69 -8.21
C ASN A 54 -6.29 -3.98 -8.60
N TRP A 55 -7.39 -4.20 -7.88
CA TRP A 55 -8.67 -3.55 -8.18
C TRP A 55 -8.67 -2.03 -7.90
N GLN A 56 -7.65 -1.48 -7.23
CA GLN A 56 -7.49 -0.04 -6.98
C GLN A 56 -6.79 0.69 -8.14
N GLN A 57 -5.98 0.01 -8.94
CA GLN A 57 -5.02 0.64 -9.85
C GLN A 57 -5.66 1.59 -10.87
N ASP A 58 -6.89 1.30 -11.30
CA ASP A 58 -7.61 2.06 -12.33
C ASP A 58 -8.71 2.97 -11.73
N LYS A 59 -8.82 3.06 -10.40
CA LYS A 59 -9.84 3.92 -9.77
C LYS A 59 -9.42 5.38 -9.89
N ALA A 60 -10.36 6.24 -10.31
CA ALA A 60 -10.10 7.66 -10.55
C ALA A 60 -9.54 8.40 -9.33
N ASN A 61 -9.96 8.01 -8.12
CA ASN A 61 -9.41 8.59 -6.89
C ASN A 61 -7.95 8.18 -6.64
N ILE A 62 -7.52 7.01 -7.11
CA ILE A 62 -6.14 6.52 -6.98
C ILE A 62 -5.26 7.14 -8.07
N THR A 63 -5.69 7.10 -9.33
CA THR A 63 -4.92 7.67 -10.45
C THR A 63 -4.79 9.18 -10.32
N GLY A 64 -5.88 9.88 -9.97
CA GLY A 64 -5.86 11.32 -9.73
C GLY A 64 -5.00 11.72 -8.52
N LEU A 65 -4.94 10.89 -7.47
CA LEU A 65 -4.03 11.11 -6.34
C LEU A 65 -2.56 10.97 -6.76
N ILE A 66 -2.21 9.95 -7.55
CA ILE A 66 -0.84 9.77 -8.06
C ILE A 66 -0.43 10.94 -8.95
N GLU A 67 -1.32 11.38 -9.85
CA GLU A 67 -1.08 12.56 -10.70
C GLU A 67 -0.89 13.84 -9.87
N ALA A 68 -1.77 14.09 -8.89
CA ALA A 68 -1.71 15.27 -8.05
C ALA A 68 -0.50 15.30 -7.12
N ALA A 69 0.01 14.13 -6.71
CA ALA A 69 1.21 14.04 -5.87
C ALA A 69 2.48 14.47 -6.59
N ASP A 70 2.49 14.43 -7.93
CA ASP A 70 3.58 14.88 -8.81
C ASP A 70 4.99 14.45 -8.32
N ASN A 71 5.09 13.21 -7.84
CA ASN A 71 6.33 12.66 -7.31
C ASN A 71 6.96 11.72 -8.36
N PRO A 72 8.02 12.18 -9.07
CA PRO A 72 8.64 11.40 -10.14
C PRO A 72 9.42 10.17 -9.63
N GLU A 73 9.72 10.10 -8.33
CA GLU A 73 10.43 8.99 -7.70
C GLU A 73 9.48 8.01 -7.00
N LEU A 74 8.17 8.24 -7.06
CA LEU A 74 7.17 7.41 -6.39
C LEU A 74 7.15 5.99 -6.97
N ILE A 75 7.42 5.00 -6.10
CA ILE A 75 7.30 3.59 -6.46
C ILE A 75 5.86 3.14 -6.21
N VAL A 76 5.12 2.80 -7.27
CA VAL A 76 3.79 2.19 -7.13
C VAL A 76 3.90 0.67 -7.19
N LYS A 77 3.42 -0.02 -6.16
CA LYS A 77 3.36 -1.49 -6.09
C LYS A 77 1.91 -1.95 -6.07
N VAL A 78 1.56 -2.81 -7.00
CA VAL A 78 0.23 -3.41 -7.10
C VAL A 78 0.30 -4.84 -6.56
N ILE A 79 -0.48 -5.11 -5.52
CA ILE A 79 -0.65 -6.44 -4.95
C ILE A 79 -1.71 -7.16 -5.77
N ASP A 80 -1.24 -7.99 -6.69
CA ASP A 80 -2.11 -8.74 -7.61
C ASP A 80 -2.50 -10.07 -7.00
N VAL A 81 -3.60 -10.10 -6.26
CA VAL A 81 -4.20 -11.30 -5.67
C VAL A 81 -5.71 -11.33 -5.97
N PRO A 82 -6.39 -12.48 -5.88
CA PRO A 82 -7.84 -12.52 -5.98
C PRO A 82 -8.53 -11.57 -4.99
N ASP A 83 -9.65 -10.96 -5.37
CA ASP A 83 -10.46 -10.10 -4.50
C ASP A 83 -11.29 -10.92 -3.51
N ALA A 84 -10.59 -11.64 -2.64
CA ALA A 84 -11.14 -12.51 -1.62
C ALA A 84 -10.21 -12.53 -0.38
N PRO A 85 -9.91 -11.38 0.24
CA PRO A 85 -8.90 -11.27 1.30
C PRO A 85 -9.23 -12.07 2.58
N MET A 86 -10.47 -12.54 2.71
CA MET A 86 -10.93 -13.36 3.82
C MET A 86 -10.69 -14.87 3.61
N VAL A 87 -10.24 -15.28 2.42
CA VAL A 87 -9.82 -16.64 2.15
C VAL A 87 -8.39 -16.79 2.67
N PRO A 88 -8.11 -17.73 3.61
CA PRO A 88 -6.79 -17.84 4.25
C PRO A 88 -5.63 -17.95 3.27
N GLU A 89 -5.81 -18.67 2.16
CA GLU A 89 -4.78 -18.85 1.13
C GLU A 89 -4.48 -17.52 0.40
N VAL A 90 -5.54 -16.76 0.07
CA VAL A 90 -5.40 -15.44 -0.56
C VAL A 90 -4.77 -14.44 0.41
N GLN A 91 -5.13 -14.53 1.70
CA GLN A 91 -4.53 -13.69 2.73
C GLN A 91 -3.02 -13.97 2.88
N SER A 92 -2.63 -15.26 2.92
CA SER A 92 -1.21 -15.66 2.97
C SER A 92 -0.45 -15.14 1.76
N GLU A 93 -1.00 -15.30 0.56
CA GLU A 93 -0.38 -14.80 -0.67
C GLU A 93 -0.25 -13.27 -0.67
N ALA A 94 -1.26 -12.55 -0.16
CA ALA A 94 -1.20 -11.10 -0.02
C ALA A 94 -0.08 -10.67 0.95
N ILE A 95 0.08 -11.38 2.07
CA ILE A 95 1.18 -11.13 3.03
C ILE A 95 2.53 -11.31 2.36
N ASP A 96 2.74 -12.43 1.66
CA ASP A 96 3.99 -12.72 0.95
C ASP A 96 4.32 -11.64 -0.10
N LYS A 97 3.32 -11.23 -0.89
CA LYS A 97 3.49 -10.19 -1.91
C LYS A 97 3.76 -8.81 -1.30
N ILE A 98 3.16 -8.49 -0.15
CA ILE A 98 3.47 -7.25 0.57
C ILE A 98 4.89 -7.30 1.14
N ALA A 99 5.32 -8.41 1.73
CA ALA A 99 6.69 -8.58 2.23
C ALA A 99 7.73 -8.43 1.10
N GLN A 100 7.45 -9.02 -0.07
CA GLN A 100 8.27 -8.87 -1.26
C GLN A 100 8.32 -7.40 -1.72
N ALA A 101 7.17 -6.74 -1.83
CA ALA A 101 7.10 -5.34 -2.23
C ALA A 101 7.91 -4.44 -1.29
N LEU A 102 7.81 -4.64 0.02
CA LEU A 102 8.61 -3.92 1.02
C LEU A 102 10.11 -4.18 0.86
N SER A 103 10.51 -5.42 0.57
CA SER A 103 11.90 -5.78 0.32
C SER A 103 12.48 -5.11 -0.92
N GLU A 104 11.67 -4.96 -1.98
CA GLU A 104 12.06 -4.25 -3.20
C GLU A 104 12.13 -2.73 -3.01
N ILE A 105 11.27 -2.17 -2.15
CA ILE A 105 11.26 -0.75 -1.81
C ILE A 105 12.43 -0.40 -0.88
N ASP A 106 12.76 -1.27 0.06
CA ASP A 106 13.78 -1.04 1.09
C ASP A 106 14.72 -2.25 1.23
N LEU A 107 15.62 -2.36 0.25
CA LEU A 107 16.60 -3.44 0.14
C LEU A 107 17.45 -3.63 1.40
N ALA A 108 17.74 -2.54 2.13
CA ALA A 108 18.59 -2.57 3.32
C ALA A 108 17.99 -3.42 4.46
N ASN A 109 16.66 -3.53 4.51
CA ASN A 109 15.93 -4.30 5.53
C ASN A 109 15.22 -5.53 4.96
N SER A 110 15.49 -5.92 3.71
CA SER A 110 14.85 -7.07 3.04
C SER A 110 14.89 -8.36 3.85
N GLU A 111 16.05 -8.72 4.44
CA GLU A 111 16.17 -9.91 5.29
C GLU A 111 15.29 -9.85 6.55
N TYR A 112 15.03 -8.65 7.07
CA TYR A 112 14.16 -8.47 8.23
C TYR A 112 12.70 -8.73 7.84
N TYR A 113 12.25 -8.23 6.68
CA TYR A 113 10.89 -8.41 6.20
C TYR A 113 10.57 -9.86 5.87
N GLN A 114 11.51 -10.61 5.29
CA GLN A 114 11.29 -12.01 4.91
C GLN A 114 11.22 -12.99 6.10
N ARG A 115 11.57 -12.55 7.31
CA ARG A 115 11.53 -13.37 8.52
C ARG A 115 10.24 -13.20 9.34
N ARG A 116 9.33 -12.32 8.91
CA ARG A 116 8.05 -12.04 9.56
C ARG A 116 6.89 -12.54 8.74
#